data_AF-R1F0S4-F1
#
_entry.id   AF-R1F0S4-F1
#
_cell.length_a   1.000
_cell.length_b   1.000
_cell.length_c   1.000
_cell.angle_alpha   90.00
_cell.angle_beta   90.00
_cell.angle_gamma   90.00
#
_symmetry.space_group_name_H-M   'P 1'
#
loop_
_entity.id
_entity.type
_entity.pdbx_description
1 polymer ?
#
loop_
_entity_poly.entity_id
_entity_poly.type
_entity_poly.pdbx_seq_one_letter_code
_entity_poly.pdbx_strand_id
1 'polypeptide(L)' 'EQLCNELGVKIRCFEVWHDSRNLELLQRLDAGRCNGVPFFYNKRSKQFICGATTYENLKTWALGKTCEEFAPPPE' A
#
# COMPACT_ATOMS: atom_id res chain seq x y z
N GLU A 1 0.19 8.51 -9.98
CA GLU A 1 0.28 7.98 -11.36
C GLU A 1 1.71 7.78 -11.88
N GLN A 2 2.70 8.61 -11.51
CA GLN A 2 4.11 8.48 -11.94
C GLN A 2 4.66 7.04 -11.82
N LEU A 3 4.43 6.37 -10.68
CA LEU A 3 4.91 5.01 -10.44
C LEU A 3 4.41 3.97 -11.45
N CYS A 4 3.12 4.05 -11.82
CA CYS A 4 2.50 3.11 -12.75
C CYS A 4 3.12 3.23 -14.14
N ASN A 5 3.39 4.46 -14.58
CA ASN A 5 3.99 4.73 -15.88
C ASN A 5 5.47 4.35 -15.93
N GLU A 6 6.21 4.59 -14.85
CA GLU A 6 7.65 4.29 -14.76
C GLU A 6 7.93 2.78 -14.70
N LEU A 7 7.15 2.04 -13.89
CA LEU A 7 7.37 0.61 -13.65
C LEU A 7 6.49 -0.31 -14.51
N GLY A 8 5.52 0.24 -15.24
CA GLY A 8 4.50 -0.56 -15.93
C GLY A 8 3.58 -1.36 -14.98
N VAL A 9 3.47 -0.93 -13.72
CA VAL A 9 2.66 -1.61 -12.69
C VAL A 9 1.25 -1.05 -12.66
N LYS A 10 0.26 -1.92 -12.46
CA LYS A 10 -1.14 -1.51 -12.30
C LYS A 10 -1.51 -1.44 -10.83
N ILE A 11 -1.58 -0.23 -10.29
CA ILE A 11 -2.08 0.03 -8.93
C ILE A 11 -3.60 0.26 -9.01
N ARG A 12 -4.35 -0.38 -8.11
CA ARG A 12 -5.79 -0.14 -7.95
C ARG A 12 -6.01 0.54 -6.61
N CYS A 13 -6.58 1.74 -6.65
CA CYS A 13 -7.00 2.46 -5.45
C CYS A 13 -8.45 2.07 -5.13
N PHE A 14 -8.71 1.77 -3.85
CA PHE A 14 -10.04 1.47 -3.34
C PHE A 14 -10.34 2.49 -2.25
N GLU A 15 -11.41 3.26 -2.41
CA GLU A 15 -11.85 4.18 -1.37
C GLU A 15 -12.63 3.40 -0.31
N VAL A 16 -12.25 3.58 0.96
CA VAL A 16 -12.84 2.85 2.10
C VAL A 16 -13.81 3.71 2.92
N TRP A 17 -13.83 5.03 2.72
CA TRP A 17 -14.67 5.95 3.50
C TRP A 17 -16.16 5.79 3.19
N HIS A 18 -16.52 5.66 1.91
CA HIS A 18 -17.91 5.52 1.47
C HIS A 18 -18.29 4.09 1.06
N ASP A 19 -17.34 3.15 1.04
CA ASP A 19 -17.56 1.78 0.60
C ASP A 19 -17.19 0.77 1.71
N SER A 20 -18.22 0.19 2.32
CA SER A 20 -18.08 -0.77 3.41
C SER A 20 -17.45 -2.10 2.99
N ARG A 21 -17.52 -2.47 1.70
CA ARG A 21 -16.87 -3.70 1.19
C ARG A 21 -15.37 -3.52 1.09
N ASN A 22 -14.93 -2.35 0.63
CA ASN A 22 -13.51 -1.99 0.60
C ASN A 22 -12.95 -1.87 2.02
N LEU A 23 -13.74 -1.35 2.96
CA LEU A 23 -13.36 -1.33 4.38
C LEU A 23 -13.19 -2.75 4.95
N GLU A 24 -14.11 -3.67 4.69
CA GLU A 24 -13.96 -5.08 5.10
C GLU A 24 -12.71 -5.71 4.47
N LEU A 25 -12.47 -5.45 3.18
CA LEU A 25 -11.27 -5.92 2.49
C LEU A 25 -9.99 -5.38 3.15
N LEU A 26 -9.97 -4.09 3.51
CA LEU A 26 -8.86 -3.47 4.24
C LEU A 26 -8.65 -4.18 5.57
N GLN A 27 -9.69 -4.36 6.38
CA GLN A 27 -9.59 -5.04 7.68
C GLN A 27 -9.07 -6.47 7.56
N ARG A 28 -9.49 -7.21 6.52
CA ARG A 28 -9.03 -8.58 6.27
C ARG A 28 -7.56 -8.65 5.82
N LEU A 29 -7.10 -7.66 5.05
CA LEU A 29 -5.71 -7.59 4.59
C LEU A 29 -4.77 -7.06 5.67
N ASP A 30 -5.23 -6.05 6.40
CA ASP A 30 -4.49 -5.40 7.48
C ASP A 30 -4.37 -6.30 8.71
N ALA A 31 -5.38 -7.15 8.97
CA ALA A 31 -5.47 -8.02 10.14
C ALA A 31 -5.21 -7.27 11.47
N GLY A 32 -5.53 -5.98 11.51
CA GLY A 32 -5.35 -5.11 12.68
C GLY A 32 -3.94 -4.57 12.90
N ARG A 33 -3.06 -4.61 11.88
CA ARG A 33 -1.66 -4.13 11.98
C ARG A 33 -1.55 -2.62 11.88
N CYS A 34 -2.27 -2.00 10.94
CA CYS A 34 -2.23 -0.58 10.63
C CYS A 34 -3.52 0.12 11.07
N ASN A 35 -4.69 -0.47 10.78
CA ASN A 35 -6.02 0.12 10.97
C ASN A 35 -6.20 1.53 10.38
N GLY A 36 -5.32 1.97 9.48
CA GLY A 36 -5.26 3.34 8.99
C GLY A 36 -5.05 3.39 7.48
N VAL A 37 -5.44 4.52 6.89
CA VAL A 37 -5.13 4.87 5.51
C VAL A 37 -4.15 6.04 5.49
N PRO A 38 -3.22 6.11 4.52
CA PRO A 38 -3.08 5.24 3.35
C PRO A 38 -2.48 3.86 3.66
N PHE A 39 -2.98 2.81 3.00
CA PHE A 39 -2.51 1.42 3.12
C PHE A 39 -2.24 0.82 1.74
N PHE A 40 -1.04 0.28 1.55
CA PHE A 40 -0.64 -0.32 0.28
C PHE A 40 -0.42 -1.82 0.48
N TYR A 41 -1.07 -2.67 -0.32
CA TYR A 41 -0.92 -4.13 -0.25
C TYR A 41 -0.57 -4.75 -1.60
N ASN A 42 0.57 -5.45 -1.67
CA ASN A 42 1.00 -6.15 -2.87
C ASN A 42 0.63 -7.63 -2.79
N LYS A 43 -0.34 -8.05 -3.61
CA LYS A 43 -0.81 -9.45 -3.66
C LYS A 43 0.27 -10.45 -4.14
N ARG A 44 1.27 -10.00 -4.90
CA ARG A 44 2.32 -10.89 -5.45
C ARG A 44 3.33 -11.26 -4.36
N SER A 45 3.87 -10.27 -3.67
CA SER A 45 4.89 -10.49 -2.63
C SER A 45 4.31 -10.60 -1.22
N LYS A 46 3.00 -10.41 -1.04
CA LYS A 46 2.30 -10.35 0.25
C LYS A 46 2.80 -9.24 1.19
N GLN A 47 3.49 -8.26 0.64
CA GLN A 47 4.04 -7.13 1.39
C GLN A 47 3.03 -6.00 1.49
N PHE A 48 3.09 -5.27 2.60
CA PHE A 48 2.21 -4.15 2.87
C PHE A 48 3.01 -2.96 3.39
N ILE A 49 2.48 -1.77 3.18
CA ILE A 49 3.00 -0.52 3.74
C ILE A 49 1.84 0.15 4.48
N CYS A 50 2.10 0.47 5.75
CA CYS A 50 1.19 1.19 6.62
C CYS A 50 1.59 2.67 6.66
N GLY A 51 0.70 3.56 6.20
CA GLY A 51 0.89 5.00 6.28
C GLY A 51 1.65 5.62 5.10
N ALA A 52 2.03 6.88 5.29
CA ALA A 52 2.82 7.62 4.31
C ALA A 52 4.26 7.08 4.30
N THR A 53 4.83 6.93 3.12
CA THR A 53 6.16 6.33 2.90
C THR A 53 6.94 7.13 1.86
N THR A 54 8.25 6.93 1.79
CA THR A 54 9.10 7.46 0.72
C THR A 54 8.78 6.84 -0.65
N TYR A 55 9.06 7.60 -1.73
CA TYR A 55 8.87 7.15 -3.11
C TYR A 55 9.69 5.90 -3.43
N GLU A 56 10.91 5.80 -2.90
CA GLU A 56 11.79 4.65 -3.11
C GLU A 56 11.23 3.37 -2.48
N ASN A 57 10.68 3.48 -1.27
CA ASN A 57 10.05 2.35 -0.61
C ASN A 57 8.75 1.93 -1.33
N LEU A 58 7.95 2.90 -1.79
CA LEU A 58 6.75 2.63 -2.61
C LEU A 58 7.12 1.93 -3.93
N LYS A 59 8.21 2.35 -4.60
CA LYS A 59 8.73 1.71 -5.80
C LYS A 59 9.19 0.28 -5.54
N THR A 60 9.88 0.05 -4.43
CA THR A 60 10.36 -1.27 -4.02
C THR A 60 9.19 -2.21 -3.73
N TRP A 61 8.17 -1.72 -3.02
CA TRP A 61 6.90 -2.42 -2.79
C TRP A 61 6.19 -2.76 -4.09
N ALA A 62 6.11 -1.84 -5.04
CA ALA A 62 5.45 -2.06 -6.32
C ALA A 62 6.17 -3.11 -7.18
N LEU A 63 7.50 -3.15 -7.11
CA LEU A 63 8.34 -4.17 -7.73
C LEU A 63 8.28 -5.53 -7.00
N GLY A 64 7.65 -5.58 -5.82
CA GLY A 64 7.54 -6.80 -5.02
C GLY A 64 8.84 -7.20 -4.32
N LYS A 65 9.78 -6.27 -4.16
CA LYS A 65 11.01 -6.44 -3.38
C LYS A 65 10.78 -6.07 -1.91
N THR A 66 11.66 -6.49 -1.02
CA THR A 66 11.58 -6.22 0.42
C THR A 66 11.46 -4.72 0.70
N CYS A 67 10.30 -4.29 1.18
CA CYS A 67 10.00 -2.89 1.52
C CYS A 67 9.79 -2.74 3.03
N GLU A 68 10.01 -1.54 3.54
CA GLU A 68 9.77 -1.19 4.94
C GLU A 68 8.27 -0.98 5.18
N GLU A 69 7.70 -1.83 6.03
CA GLU A 69 6.27 -1.83 6.38
C GLU A 69 5.84 -0.57 7.15
N PHE A 70 6.76 0.01 7.92
CA PHE A 70 6.59 1.26 8.67
C PHE A 70 7.74 2.22 8.34
N ALA A 71 7.81 2.68 7.09
CA ALA A 71 8.76 3.73 6.74
C ALA A 71 8.22 5.09 7.24
N PRO A 72 8.92 5.81 8.14
CA PRO A 72 8.52 7.17 8.49
C PRO A 72 8.58 8.07 7.25
N PRO A 73 7.64 9.02 7.08
CA PRO A 73 7.77 10.03 6.06
C PRO A 73 9.05 10.86 6.32
N PRO A 74 9.75 11.31 5.26
CA PRO A 74 10.86 12.24 5.43
C PRO A 74 10.35 13.54 6.06
N GLU A 75 11.14 14.11 6.99
CA GLU A 75 10.90 15.42 7.62
C GLU A 75 10.88 16.58 6.62
#